data_AF-A0A7K4DH68-F1
#
_entry.id   AF-A0A7K4DH68-F1
#
_cell.length_a   1.000
_cell.length_b   1.000
_cell.length_c   1.000
_cell.angle_alpha   90.00
_cell.angle_beta   90.00
_cell.angle_gamma   90.00
#
_symmetry.space_group_name_H-M   'P 1'
#
loop_
_entity.id
_entity.type
_entity.pdbx_description
1 polymer ?
#
loop_
_entity_poly.entity_id
_entity_poly.type
_entity_poly.pdbx_seq_one_letter_code
_entity_poly.pdbx_strand_id
1 'polypeptide(L)'
;MAEKQKRLEEKIGKVPEIFKELEKTDPDLYGKVIGLDQMIWADGVLSRQTKKVIAIAIAAALRDDHAIRAQMAGAENLGVKKEEIEEGLRVAFLLAGMPAYVHGKTVLEEKLGDKSKR
;
A
#
# COMPACT_ATOMS: atom_id res chain seq x y z
N MET A 1 2.77 -6.35 -25.02
CA MET A 1 1.85 -5.65 -24.10
C MET A 1 1.58 -6.46 -22.84
N ALA A 2 1.01 -7.68 -22.94
CA ALA A 2 0.73 -8.52 -21.76
C ALA A 2 1.97 -8.84 -20.89
N GLU A 3 3.14 -9.05 -21.49
CA GLU A 3 4.37 -9.34 -20.74
C GLU A 3 4.92 -8.12 -19.99
N LYS A 4 4.81 -6.92 -20.58
CA LYS A 4 5.20 -5.65 -19.94
C LYS A 4 4.30 -5.35 -18.75
N GLN A 5 3.00 -5.60 -18.90
CA GLN A 5 2.00 -5.46 -17.85
C GLN A 5 2.25 -6.45 -16.70
N LYS A 6 2.48 -7.73 -17.01
CA LYS A 6 2.75 -8.74 -15.99
C LYS A 6 4.01 -8.41 -15.18
N ARG A 7 5.10 -7.99 -15.84
CA ARG A 7 6.33 -7.54 -15.18
C ARG A 7 6.12 -6.29 -14.31
N LEU A 8 5.21 -5.40 -14.71
CA LEU A 8 4.87 -4.23 -13.92
C LEU A 8 4.08 -4.64 -12.67
N GLU A 9 3.07 -5.50 -12.82
CA GLU A 9 2.26 -6.01 -11.71
C GLU A 9 3.09 -6.81 -10.69
N GLU A 10 4.09 -7.55 -11.15
CA GLU A 10 5.07 -8.21 -10.28
C GLU A 10 5.90 -7.22 -9.45
N LYS A 11 6.19 -6.03 -10.00
CA LYS A 11 7.03 -5.02 -9.35
C LYS A 11 6.27 -4.08 -8.42
N ILE A 12 5.05 -3.68 -8.76
CA ILE A 12 4.31 -2.64 -8.03
C ILE A 12 2.97 -3.12 -7.48
N GLY A 13 2.61 -4.39 -7.69
CA GLY A 13 1.30 -4.93 -7.38
C GLY A 13 0.30 -4.68 -8.51
N LYS A 14 -0.94 -5.14 -8.32
CA LYS A 14 -1.98 -5.06 -9.34
C LYS A 14 -2.21 -3.61 -9.77
N VAL A 15 -1.99 -3.32 -11.05
CA VAL A 15 -2.23 -2.00 -11.64
C VAL A 15 -3.74 -1.77 -11.76
N PRO A 16 -4.29 -0.70 -11.16
CA PRO A 16 -5.71 -0.37 -11.30
C PRO A 16 -6.14 -0.16 -12.76
N GLU A 17 -7.38 -0.50 -13.10
CA GLU A 17 -7.92 -0.37 -14.48
C GLU A 17 -7.82 1.07 -15.02
N ILE A 18 -7.96 2.08 -14.15
CA ILE A 18 -7.77 3.49 -14.50
C ILE A 18 -6.41 3.74 -15.15
N PHE A 19 -5.33 3.09 -14.67
CA PHE A 19 -4.01 3.25 -15.26
C PHE A 19 -3.86 2.51 -16.59
N LYS A 20 -4.63 1.43 -16.82
CA LYS A 20 -4.66 0.73 -18.11
C LYS A 20 -5.38 1.54 -19.18
N GLU A 21 -6.42 2.28 -18.80
CA GLU A 21 -7.06 3.25 -19.69
C GLU A 21 -6.13 4.43 -19.96
N LEU A 22 -5.44 4.93 -18.92
CA LEU A 22 -4.47 6.02 -19.04
C LEU A 22 -3.34 5.71 -20.02
N GLU A 23 -2.83 4.47 -20.05
CA GLU A 23 -1.82 4.05 -21.04
C GLU A 23 -2.30 4.25 -22.49
N LYS A 24 -3.61 4.14 -22.75
CA LYS A 24 -4.19 4.31 -24.08
C LYS A 24 -4.53 5.76 -24.39
N THR A 25 -5.06 6.51 -23.42
CA THR A 25 -5.57 7.87 -23.61
C THR A 25 -4.46 8.93 -23.51
N ASP A 26 -3.47 8.71 -22.65
CA ASP A 26 -2.32 9.60 -22.48
C ASP A 26 -1.04 8.81 -22.07
N PRO A 27 -0.31 8.25 -23.06
CA PRO A 27 0.86 7.43 -22.80
C PRO A 27 2.01 8.19 -22.11
N ASP A 28 2.13 9.50 -22.32
CA ASP A 28 3.18 10.32 -21.70
C ASP A 28 2.89 10.50 -20.20
N LEU A 29 1.65 10.84 -19.86
CA LEU A 29 1.22 10.93 -18.45
C LEU A 29 1.33 9.58 -17.75
N TYR A 30 0.91 8.49 -18.42
CA TYR A 30 1.08 7.13 -17.89
C TYR A 30 2.53 6.82 -17.55
N GLY A 31 3.45 7.09 -18.49
CA GLY A 31 4.88 6.86 -18.29
C GLY A 31 5.44 7.64 -17.09
N LYS A 32 5.03 8.90 -16.94
CA LYS A 32 5.45 9.75 -15.82
C LYS A 32 4.93 9.26 -14.48
N VAL A 33 3.65 8.88 -14.39
CA VAL A 33 3.05 8.42 -13.12
C VAL A 33 3.64 7.08 -12.68
N ILE A 34 3.79 6.11 -13.60
CA ILE A 34 4.40 4.82 -13.27
C ILE A 34 5.88 4.98 -12.92
N GLY A 35 6.60 5.88 -13.61
CA GLY A 35 7.99 6.19 -13.28
C GLY A 35 8.14 6.76 -11.86
N LEU A 36 7.25 7.67 -11.46
CA LEU A 36 7.22 8.22 -10.11
C LEU A 36 6.93 7.14 -9.06
N ASP A 37 5.93 6.29 -9.29
CA ASP A 37 5.59 5.18 -8.39
C ASP A 37 6.79 4.24 -8.17
N GLN A 38 7.45 3.82 -9.25
CA GLN A 38 8.63 2.96 -9.17
C GLN A 38 9.78 3.62 -8.40
N MET A 39 10.02 4.92 -8.62
CA MET A 39 11.07 5.67 -7.92
C MET A 39 10.79 5.74 -6.41
N ILE A 40 9.55 6.03 -6.01
CA ILE A 40 9.18 6.15 -4.59
C ILE A 40 9.33 4.81 -3.88
N TRP A 41 8.89 3.71 -4.50
CA TRP A 41 8.90 2.39 -3.88
C TRP A 41 10.24 1.65 -3.98
N ALA A 42 11.20 2.11 -4.79
CA ALA A 42 12.51 1.48 -4.88
C ALA A 42 13.21 1.40 -3.51
N ASP A 43 13.92 0.32 -3.22
CA ASP A 43 14.72 0.21 -2.01
C ASP A 43 15.82 1.28 -1.97
N GLY A 44 16.11 1.77 -0.76
CA GLY A 44 17.19 2.72 -0.48
C GLY A 44 17.58 2.64 0.99
N VAL A 45 17.90 3.77 1.62
CA VAL A 45 18.14 3.82 3.09
C VAL A 45 16.93 3.29 3.87
N LEU A 46 15.72 3.54 3.36
CA LEU A 46 14.51 2.85 3.80
C LEU A 46 14.20 1.74 2.81
N SER A 47 13.98 0.53 3.32
CA SER A 47 13.50 -0.58 2.50
C SER A 47 12.07 -0.31 2.04
N ARG A 48 11.67 -0.97 0.96
CA ARG A 48 10.29 -0.94 0.46
C ARG A 48 9.29 -1.40 1.51
N GLN A 49 9.66 -2.38 2.35
CA GLN A 49 8.83 -2.84 3.47
C GLN A 49 8.62 -1.72 4.50
N THR A 50 9.68 -1.03 4.91
CA THR A 50 9.57 0.12 5.83
C THR A 50 8.72 1.24 5.24
N LYS A 51 8.91 1.56 3.95
CA LYS A 51 8.06 2.54 3.24
C LYS A 51 6.59 2.12 3.23
N LYS A 52 6.32 0.82 3.16
CA LYS A 52 4.95 0.30 3.18
C LYS A 52 4.27 0.51 4.53
N VAL A 53 4.98 0.27 5.64
CA VAL A 53 4.49 0.57 6.99
C VAL A 53 4.15 2.07 7.14
N ILE A 54 5.03 2.94 6.66
CA ILE A 54 4.80 4.41 6.65
C ILE A 54 3.53 4.76 5.86
N ALA A 55 3.37 4.20 4.66
CA ALA A 55 2.20 4.46 3.83
C ALA A 55 0.89 4.00 4.49
N ILE A 56 0.89 2.85 5.17
CA ILE A 56 -0.27 2.37 5.94
C ILE A 56 -0.59 3.33 7.09
N ALA A 57 0.43 3.79 7.84
CA ALA A 57 0.24 4.73 8.94
C ALA A 57 -0.34 6.07 8.45
N ILE A 58 0.11 6.58 7.31
CA ILE A 58 -0.43 7.80 6.68
C ILE A 58 -1.89 7.58 6.26
N ALA A 59 -2.21 6.47 5.57
CA ALA A 59 -3.58 6.17 5.15
C ALA A 59 -4.52 6.04 6.36
N ALA A 60 -4.05 5.40 7.44
CA ALA A 60 -4.77 5.28 8.70
C ALA A 60 -5.01 6.66 9.36
N ALA A 61 -3.99 7.52 9.41
CA ALA A 61 -4.10 8.88 9.93
C ALA A 61 -5.14 9.72 9.17
N LEU A 62 -5.25 9.51 7.84
CA LEU A 62 -6.24 10.15 6.98
C LEU A 62 -7.63 9.49 7.05
N ARG A 63 -7.77 8.33 7.73
CA ARG A 63 -9.01 7.54 7.83
C ARG A 63 -9.57 7.16 6.46
N ASP A 64 -8.68 6.93 5.50
CA ASP A 64 -9.03 6.53 4.16
C ASP A 64 -9.01 5.00 4.06
N ASP A 65 -10.15 4.36 4.30
CA ASP A 65 -10.29 2.91 4.26
C ASP A 65 -9.91 2.31 2.90
N HIS A 66 -10.13 3.04 1.81
CA HIS A 66 -9.75 2.58 0.48
C HIS A 66 -8.22 2.52 0.37
N ALA A 67 -7.53 3.58 0.77
CA ALA A 67 -6.07 3.63 0.79
C ALA A 67 -5.46 2.61 1.77
N ILE A 68 -6.03 2.44 2.96
CA ILE A 68 -5.55 1.45 3.94
C ILE A 68 -5.63 0.04 3.33
N ARG A 69 -6.76 -0.32 2.72
CA ARG A 69 -6.94 -1.63 2.07
C ARG A 69 -5.96 -1.84 0.91
N ALA A 70 -5.71 -0.81 0.11
CA ALA A 70 -4.77 -0.88 -1.00
C ALA A 70 -3.32 -1.10 -0.50
N GLN A 71 -2.89 -0.36 0.52
CA GLN A 71 -1.54 -0.52 1.08
C GLN A 71 -1.37 -1.86 1.81
N MET A 72 -2.37 -2.32 2.57
CA MET A 72 -2.33 -3.62 3.25
C MET A 72 -2.21 -4.79 2.27
N ALA A 73 -2.93 -4.74 1.14
CA ALA A 73 -2.81 -5.78 0.10
C ALA A 73 -1.40 -5.83 -0.50
N GLY A 74 -0.74 -4.67 -0.66
CA GLY A 74 0.65 -4.61 -1.08
C GLY A 74 1.64 -5.10 -0.01
N ALA A 75 1.32 -4.91 1.27
CA ALA A 75 2.17 -5.30 2.39
C ALA A 75 2.30 -6.82 2.55
N GLU A 76 1.18 -7.54 2.36
CA GLU A 76 1.15 -9.01 2.37
C GLU A 76 2.12 -9.61 1.33
N ASN A 77 2.07 -9.10 0.10
CA ASN A 77 2.93 -9.55 -1.00
C ASN A 77 4.42 -9.22 -0.76
N LEU A 78 4.71 -8.18 0.02
CA LEU A 78 6.07 -7.78 0.37
C LEU A 78 6.60 -8.52 1.60
N GLY A 79 5.80 -9.37 2.25
CA GLY A 79 6.20 -10.09 3.46
C GLY A 79 6.37 -9.17 4.68
N VAL A 80 5.71 -8.01 4.70
CA VAL A 80 5.68 -7.14 5.88
C VAL A 80 4.92 -7.85 6.99
N LYS A 81 5.52 -7.92 8.19
CA LYS A 81 4.92 -8.60 9.32
C LYS A 81 3.77 -7.78 9.89
N LYS A 82 2.77 -8.48 10.44
CA LYS A 82 1.63 -7.85 11.12
C LYS A 82 2.10 -6.95 12.26
N GLU A 83 3.13 -7.37 12.99
CA GLU A 83 3.71 -6.65 14.12
C GLU A 83 4.34 -5.32 13.69
N GLU A 84 4.99 -5.26 12.52
CA GLU A 84 5.56 -4.02 11.99
C GLU A 84 4.46 -3.01 11.65
N ILE A 85 3.35 -3.48 11.10
CA ILE A 85 2.19 -2.62 10.78
C ILE A 85 1.52 -2.14 12.06
N GLU A 86 1.36 -3.02 13.06
CA GLU A 86 0.82 -2.67 14.37
C GLU A 86 1.63 -1.56 15.05
N GLU A 87 2.96 -1.62 15.01
CA GLU A 87 3.81 -0.54 15.53
C GLU A 87 3.60 0.78 14.79
N GLY A 88 3.50 0.74 13.45
CA GLY A 88 3.16 1.92 12.65
C GLY A 88 1.79 2.53 13.01
N LEU A 89 0.78 1.70 13.27
CA LEU A 89 -0.54 2.15 13.69
C LEU A 89 -0.53 2.81 15.08
N ARG A 90 0.34 2.38 16.00
CA ARG A 90 0.53 3.05 17.30
C ARG A 90 1.12 4.45 17.15
N VAL A 91 1.98 4.67 16.15
CA VAL A 91 2.45 6.03 15.82
C VAL A 91 1.30 6.88 15.29
N ALA A 92 0.49 6.34 14.37
CA ALA A 92 -0.70 7.03 13.86
C ALA A 92 -1.71 7.34 14.99
N PHE A 93 -1.89 6.43 15.94
CA PHE A 93 -2.70 6.65 17.13
C PHE A 93 -2.22 7.87 17.93
N LEU A 94 -0.93 7.91 18.26
CA LEU A 94 -0.36 8.98 19.08
C LEU A 94 -0.55 10.36 18.43
N LEU A 95 -0.43 10.44 17.11
CA LEU A 95 -0.41 11.72 16.38
C LEU A 95 -1.77 12.13 15.78
N ALA A 96 -2.66 11.18 15.48
CA ALA A 96 -3.95 11.42 14.81
C ALA A 96 -5.18 10.90 15.59
N GLY A 97 -4.96 10.35 16.80
CA GLY A 97 -5.99 9.92 17.73
C GLY A 97 -6.54 8.51 17.48
N MET A 98 -7.39 8.06 18.40
CA MET A 98 -7.96 6.70 18.37
C MET A 98 -8.67 6.32 17.07
N PRO A 99 -9.42 7.22 16.38
CA PRO A 99 -10.04 6.85 15.11
C PRO A 99 -9.05 6.35 14.06
N ALA A 100 -7.87 6.99 13.93
CA ALA A 100 -6.85 6.56 12.97
C ALA A 100 -6.42 5.11 13.23
N TYR A 101 -6.21 4.78 14.50
CA TYR A 101 -5.89 3.42 14.91
C TYR A 101 -7.01 2.43 14.59
N VAL A 102 -8.27 2.76 14.91
CA VAL A 102 -9.41 1.85 14.66
C VAL A 102 -9.56 1.55 13.18
N HIS A 103 -9.48 2.56 12.31
CA HIS A 103 -9.55 2.37 10.86
C HIS A 103 -8.43 1.45 10.36
N GLY A 104 -7.19 1.72 10.75
CA GLY A 104 -6.04 0.88 10.38
C GLY A 104 -6.13 -0.55 10.93
N LYS A 105 -6.49 -0.69 12.21
CA LYS A 105 -6.56 -1.97 12.94
C LYS A 105 -7.65 -2.87 12.40
N THR A 106 -8.81 -2.30 12.08
CA THR A 106 -9.94 -3.04 11.48
C THR A 106 -9.48 -3.71 10.19
N VAL A 107 -8.88 -2.95 9.27
CA VAL A 107 -8.39 -3.51 8.01
C VAL A 107 -7.22 -4.48 8.21
N LEU A 108 -6.33 -4.20 9.18
CA LEU A 108 -5.23 -5.11 9.53
C LEU A 108 -5.75 -6.48 9.93
N GLU A 109 -6.74 -6.53 10.83
CA GLU A 109 -7.34 -7.79 11.27
C GLU A 109 -8.14 -8.47 10.17
N GLU A 110 -8.79 -7.72 9.28
CA GLU A 110 -9.49 -8.27 8.10
C GLU A 110 -8.55 -8.90 7.07
N LYS A 111 -7.33 -8.38 6.90
CA LYS A 111 -6.38 -8.87 5.89
C LYS A 111 -5.38 -9.88 6.45
N LEU A 112 -4.79 -9.55 7.59
CA LEU A 112 -3.66 -10.27 8.19
C LEU A 112 -3.99 -10.85 9.57
N GLY A 113 -5.25 -10.75 10.02
CA GLY A 113 -5.72 -11.40 11.23
C GLY A 113 -5.76 -12.93 11.14
N ASP A 114 -5.79 -13.57 12.30
CA ASP A 114 -5.91 -15.01 12.41
C ASP A 114 -7.28 -15.46 11.87
N LYS A 115 -7.26 -16.18 10.74
CA LYS A 115 -8.49 -16.64 10.06
C LYS A 115 -9.25 -17.68 10.88
N SER A 116 -8.63 -18.31 11.88
CA SER A 116 -9.28 -19.27 12.77
C SER A 116 -10.21 -18.62 13.80
N LYS A 117 -10.16 -17.29 13.96
CA LYS A 117 -10.94 -16.52 14.94
C LYS A 117 -12.07 -15.71 14.31
N ARG A 118 -12.46 -16.02 13.07
CA ARG A 118 -13.54 -15.35 12.32
C ARG A 118 -14.76 -16.22 12.16
#